data_AF-E8KFE9-F1
#
_entry.id   AF-E8KFE9-F1
#
_cell.length_a   1.000
_cell.length_b   1.000
_cell.length_c   1.000
_cell.angle_alpha   90.00
_cell.angle_beta   90.00
_cell.angle_gamma   90.00
#
_symmetry.space_group_name_H-M   'P 1'
#
loop_
_entity.id
_entity.type
_entity.pdbx_description
1 polymer ?
#
loop_
_entity_poly.entity_id
_entity_poly.type
_entity_poly.pdbx_seq_one_letter_code
_entity_poly.pdbx_strand_id
1 'polypeptide(L)'
;MDGSGVIVCILDSGFKNYMMANDIEKKFGDRAEIIETGRSAPSSATHGIMVAEMVGGGTSNNGIAPKVKLLLADITRTTANGTGLSASASFYNDLWNRGARIFNQSYGIPKPLTYFNNDSRSMYYYCCEPLKLRI
;
A
#
# COMPACT_ATOMS: atom_id res chain seq x y z
N MET A 1 14.01 4.88 -18.22
CA MET A 1 13.63 3.70 -17.41
C MET A 1 12.17 3.88 -17.03
N ASP A 2 11.28 2.91 -17.27
CA ASP A 2 9.82 3.07 -17.16
C ASP A 2 9.14 2.13 -16.15
N GLY A 3 9.91 1.28 -15.45
CA GLY A 3 9.39 0.33 -14.46
C GLY A 3 8.80 -0.96 -15.03
N SER A 4 8.96 -1.22 -16.33
CA SER A 4 8.51 -2.47 -16.95
C SER A 4 9.09 -3.70 -16.24
N GLY A 5 8.25 -4.69 -15.95
CA GLY A 5 8.66 -5.93 -15.27
C GLY A 5 8.84 -5.79 -13.75
N VAL A 6 8.67 -4.59 -13.20
CA VAL A 6 8.72 -4.36 -11.75
C VAL A 6 7.30 -4.41 -11.17
N ILE A 7 7.18 -4.98 -9.98
CA ILE A 7 5.94 -5.01 -9.19
C ILE A 7 6.18 -4.20 -7.91
N VAL A 8 5.42 -3.12 -7.75
CA VAL A 8 5.41 -2.28 -6.55
C VAL A 8 4.09 -2.47 -5.83
N CYS A 9 4.11 -2.69 -4.53
CA CYS A 9 2.90 -2.64 -3.73
C CYS A 9 2.77 -1.27 -3.04
N ILE A 10 1.54 -0.79 -2.96
CA ILE A 10 1.18 0.39 -2.17
C ILE A 10 0.26 -0.09 -1.06
N LEU A 11 0.73 0.00 0.19
CA LEU A 11 -0.12 -0.27 1.35
C LEU A 11 -0.60 1.08 1.89
N ASP A 12 -1.87 1.40 1.66
CA ASP A 12 -2.43 2.70 2.05
C ASP A 12 -3.96 2.60 2.15
N SER A 13 -4.68 3.72 2.07
CA SER A 13 -6.13 3.83 2.17
C SER A 13 -6.76 4.21 0.84
N GLY A 14 -8.02 3.80 0.63
CA GLY A 14 -8.88 4.36 -0.40
C GLY A 14 -8.94 3.57 -1.70
N PHE A 15 -8.28 2.41 -1.78
CA PHE A 15 -8.30 1.57 -2.98
C PHE A 15 -9.63 0.85 -3.20
N LYS A 16 -10.39 0.58 -2.12
CA LYS A 16 -11.75 0.01 -2.21
C LYS A 16 -12.86 1.07 -2.20
N ASN A 17 -12.52 2.34 -2.41
CA ASN A 17 -13.49 3.42 -2.51
C ASN A 17 -14.22 3.38 -3.86
N TYR A 18 -15.51 3.03 -3.87
CA TYR A 18 -16.28 2.90 -5.11
C TYR A 18 -16.32 4.19 -5.94
N MET A 19 -16.24 5.37 -5.31
CA MET A 19 -16.20 6.65 -6.01
C MET A 19 -14.91 6.85 -6.81
N MET A 20 -13.86 6.11 -6.46
CA MET A 20 -12.54 6.22 -7.07
C MET A 20 -12.23 5.10 -8.07
N ALA A 21 -13.13 4.14 -8.28
CA ALA A 21 -12.90 3.02 -9.19
C ALA A 21 -12.52 3.49 -10.61
N ASN A 22 -13.27 4.47 -11.14
CA ASN A 22 -13.00 5.08 -12.45
C ASN A 22 -11.66 5.85 -12.48
N ASP A 23 -11.27 6.48 -11.36
CA ASP A 23 -9.99 7.20 -11.27
C ASP A 23 -8.81 6.22 -11.30
N ILE A 24 -8.91 5.11 -10.56
CA ILE A 24 -7.91 4.03 -10.54
C ILE A 24 -7.79 3.41 -11.95
N GLU A 25 -8.91 3.07 -12.59
CA GLU A 25 -8.92 2.52 -13.94
C GLU A 25 -8.29 3.49 -14.94
N LYS A 26 -8.66 4.76 -14.92
CA LYS A 26 -8.08 5.78 -15.81
C LYS A 26 -6.59 5.99 -15.59
N LYS A 27 -6.10 5.96 -14.35
CA LYS A 27 -4.70 6.25 -14.03
C LYS A 27 -3.77 5.07 -14.27
N PHE A 28 -4.25 3.86 -14.01
CA PHE A 28 -3.43 2.66 -13.95
C PHE A 28 -3.83 1.59 -14.96
N GLY A 29 -5.11 1.52 -15.34
CA GLY A 29 -5.68 0.47 -16.18
C GLY A 29 -5.36 -0.93 -15.63
N ASP A 30 -5.09 -1.87 -16.54
CA ASP A 30 -4.78 -3.27 -16.22
C ASP A 30 -3.49 -3.47 -15.40
N ARG A 31 -2.71 -2.41 -15.18
CA ARG A 31 -1.50 -2.47 -14.36
C ARG A 31 -1.81 -2.43 -12.87
N ALA A 32 -3.00 -2.00 -12.46
CA ALA A 32 -3.42 -2.00 -11.06
C ALA A 32 -4.19 -3.28 -10.70
N GLU A 33 -3.79 -3.91 -9.61
CA GLU A 33 -4.51 -5.01 -8.98
C GLU A 33 -4.88 -4.60 -7.56
N ILE A 34 -6.18 -4.44 -7.28
CA ILE A 34 -6.66 -4.14 -5.92
C ILE A 34 -6.63 -5.44 -5.12
N ILE A 35 -5.91 -5.42 -4.00
CA ILE A 35 -5.72 -6.58 -3.14
C ILE A 35 -6.82 -6.64 -2.09
N GLU A 36 -7.43 -7.81 -1.97
CA GLU A 36 -8.46 -8.09 -0.98
C GLU A 36 -7.84 -8.34 0.40
N THR A 37 -7.92 -7.32 1.26
CA THR A 37 -7.38 -7.34 2.62
C THR A 37 -8.45 -7.54 3.69
N GLY A 38 -9.73 -7.60 3.30
CA GLY A 38 -10.88 -7.52 4.21
C GLY A 38 -11.06 -6.14 4.84
N ARG A 39 -10.36 -5.12 4.35
CA ARG A 39 -10.38 -3.75 4.85
C ARG A 39 -10.88 -2.80 3.78
N SER A 40 -11.53 -1.73 4.24
CA SER A 40 -12.00 -0.67 3.36
C SER A 40 -11.89 0.65 4.10
N ALA A 41 -11.39 1.64 3.38
CA ALA A 41 -11.43 3.01 3.85
C ALA A 41 -12.83 3.64 3.69
N PRO A 42 -13.16 4.69 4.46
CA PRO A 42 -14.29 5.57 4.17
C PRO A 42 -14.16 6.18 2.77
N SER A 43 -15.28 6.60 2.19
CA SER A 43 -15.32 7.13 0.83
C SER A 43 -14.66 8.51 0.64
N SER A 44 -14.26 9.16 1.73
CA SER A 44 -13.42 10.36 1.72
C SER A 44 -11.91 10.04 1.61
N ALA A 45 -11.51 8.78 1.76
CA ALA A 45 -10.11 8.40 1.68
C ALA A 45 -9.67 8.25 0.22
N THR A 46 -8.70 9.07 -0.17
CA THR A 46 -8.11 9.11 -1.51
C THR A 46 -6.57 9.07 -1.48
N HIS A 47 -5.97 9.05 -0.28
CA HIS A 47 -4.54 9.19 -0.08
C HIS A 47 -3.71 8.15 -0.83
N GLY A 48 -4.10 6.86 -0.74
CA GLY A 48 -3.39 5.79 -1.42
C GLY A 48 -3.37 5.92 -2.94
N ILE A 49 -4.39 6.53 -3.53
CA ILE A 49 -4.49 6.72 -4.97
C ILE A 49 -3.50 7.80 -5.43
N MET A 50 -3.38 8.90 -4.67
CA MET A 50 -2.37 9.93 -4.95
C MET A 50 -0.95 9.37 -4.86
N VAL A 51 -0.70 8.52 -3.85
CA VAL A 51 0.59 7.85 -3.69
C VAL A 51 0.87 6.87 -4.84
N ALA A 52 -0.12 6.06 -5.22
CA ALA A 52 -0.01 5.14 -6.35
C ALA A 52 0.22 5.88 -7.68
N GLU A 53 -0.39 7.06 -7.85
CA GLU A 53 -0.22 7.92 -9.03
C GLU A 53 1.22 8.43 -9.13
N MET A 54 1.81 8.88 -8.03
CA MET A 54 3.22 9.30 -7.99
C MET A 54 4.17 8.16 -8.39
N VAL A 55 3.86 6.93 -8.00
CA VAL A 55 4.68 5.76 -8.34
C VAL A 55 4.48 5.35 -9.80
N GLY A 56 3.23 5.14 -10.25
CA GLY A 56 2.93 4.42 -11.48
C GLY A 56 1.82 5.01 -12.34
N GLY A 57 1.46 6.29 -12.14
CA GLY A 57 0.51 7.00 -13.00
C GLY A 57 0.97 7.03 -14.45
N GLY A 58 0.18 6.45 -15.36
CA GLY A 58 0.56 6.25 -16.77
C GLY A 58 -0.11 7.21 -17.75
N THR A 59 -1.38 7.53 -17.53
CA THR A 59 -2.21 8.26 -18.51
C THR A 59 -2.02 9.78 -18.45
N SER A 60 -1.46 10.28 -17.34
CA SER A 60 -1.14 11.68 -17.08
C SER A 60 0.37 11.98 -17.02
N ASN A 61 1.25 11.03 -17.38
CA ASN A 61 2.72 11.18 -17.43
C ASN A 61 3.43 11.65 -16.14
N ASN A 62 2.82 11.49 -14.95
CA ASN A 62 3.38 11.96 -13.68
C ASN A 62 4.02 10.86 -12.82
N GLY A 63 3.81 9.59 -13.15
CA GLY A 63 4.41 8.48 -12.40
C GLY A 63 5.90 8.35 -12.68
N ILE A 64 6.70 8.08 -11.64
CA ILE A 64 8.14 7.79 -11.78
C ILE A 64 8.39 6.51 -12.60
N ALA A 65 7.51 5.52 -12.47
CA ALA A 65 7.58 4.21 -13.10
C ALA A 65 6.26 3.89 -13.84
N PRO A 66 5.96 4.56 -14.97
CA PRO A 66 4.64 4.54 -15.59
C PRO A 66 4.20 3.18 -16.15
N LYS A 67 5.11 2.22 -16.33
CA LYS A 67 4.80 0.84 -16.79
C LYS A 67 4.92 -0.21 -15.68
N VAL A 68 5.07 0.20 -14.43
CA VAL A 68 5.08 -0.70 -13.29
C VAL A 68 3.72 -1.38 -13.09
N LYS A 69 3.72 -2.62 -12.58
CA LYS A 69 2.52 -3.26 -12.04
C LYS A 69 2.35 -2.81 -10.58
N LEU A 70 1.14 -2.38 -10.22
CA LEU A 70 0.80 -1.90 -8.90
C LEU A 70 -0.10 -2.91 -8.18
N LEU A 71 0.31 -3.36 -7.00
CA LEU A 71 -0.56 -4.08 -6.07
C LEU A 71 -1.08 -3.09 -5.02
N LEU A 72 -2.37 -2.79 -5.05
CA LEU A 72 -2.99 -1.76 -4.24
C LEU A 72 -3.72 -2.40 -3.05
N ALA A 73 -3.09 -2.38 -1.87
CA ALA A 73 -3.62 -3.02 -0.67
C ALA A 73 -4.23 -1.96 0.26
N ASP A 74 -5.55 -1.98 0.41
CA ASP A 74 -6.21 -1.13 1.40
C ASP A 74 -5.94 -1.69 2.80
N ILE A 75 -5.19 -0.98 3.63
CA ILE A 75 -4.85 -1.41 4.99
C ILE A 75 -5.55 -0.58 6.05
N THR A 76 -6.63 0.11 5.69
CA THR A 76 -7.38 0.95 6.60
C THR A 76 -7.97 0.12 7.75
N ARG A 77 -7.73 0.56 8.97
CA ARG A 77 -8.24 -0.05 10.19
C ARG A 77 -9.11 0.96 10.92
N THR A 78 -10.40 0.69 10.93
CA THR A 78 -11.39 1.47 11.69
C THR A 78 -11.62 0.81 13.05
N THR A 79 -11.57 1.60 14.11
CA THR A 79 -11.85 1.17 15.48
C THR A 79 -12.79 2.17 16.15
N ALA A 80 -13.32 1.86 17.32
CA ALA A 80 -14.14 2.80 18.10
C ALA A 80 -13.38 4.10 18.44
N ASN A 81 -12.05 4.05 18.48
CA ASN A 81 -11.18 5.18 18.82
C ASN A 81 -10.70 5.96 17.60
N GLY A 82 -11.20 5.63 16.41
CA GLY A 82 -10.85 6.30 15.16
C GLY A 82 -10.32 5.37 14.06
N THR A 83 -9.90 6.00 12.97
CA THR A 83 -9.44 5.34 11.74
C THR A 83 -7.94 5.57 11.56
N GLY A 84 -7.21 4.51 11.18
CA GLY A 84 -5.78 4.59 10.89
C GLY A 84 -5.34 3.52 9.87
N LEU A 85 -4.03 3.38 9.68
CA LEU A 85 -3.44 2.39 8.78
C LEU A 85 -2.63 1.36 9.57
N SER A 86 -2.75 0.08 9.19
CA SER A 86 -2.07 -0.99 9.92
C SER A 86 -1.78 -2.16 8.98
N ALA A 87 -0.54 -2.34 8.54
CA ALA A 87 -0.17 -3.55 7.81
C ALA A 87 0.28 -4.66 8.78
N SER A 88 -0.18 -5.89 8.58
CA SER A 88 0.33 -7.08 9.27
C SER A 88 1.33 -7.82 8.39
N ALA A 89 2.20 -8.64 8.99
CA ALA A 89 3.16 -9.48 8.27
C ALA A 89 2.49 -10.38 7.21
N SER A 90 1.25 -10.81 7.47
CA SER A 90 0.46 -11.59 6.51
C SER A 90 0.19 -10.85 5.18
N PHE A 91 -0.03 -9.53 5.20
CA PHE A 91 -0.18 -8.75 3.97
C PHE A 91 1.11 -8.70 3.18
N TYR A 92 2.24 -8.47 3.86
CA TYR A 92 3.55 -8.46 3.19
C TYR A 92 3.89 -9.83 2.59
N ASN A 93 3.58 -10.92 3.29
CA ASN A 93 3.81 -12.28 2.80
C ASN A 93 2.94 -12.59 1.57
N ASP A 94 1.66 -12.21 1.57
CA ASP A 94 0.79 -12.37 0.40
C ASP A 94 1.33 -11.57 -0.81
N LEU A 95 1.65 -10.29 -0.60
CA LEU A 95 2.19 -9.41 -1.63
C LEU A 95 3.55 -9.90 -2.16
N TRP A 96 4.42 -10.42 -1.29
CA TRP A 96 5.69 -11.02 -1.68
C TRP A 96 5.49 -12.26 -2.56
N ASN A 97 4.54 -13.12 -2.19
CA ASN A 97 4.19 -14.33 -2.95
C ASN A 97 3.59 -13.98 -4.32
N ARG A 98 2.94 -12.83 -4.46
CA ARG A 98 2.49 -12.24 -5.74
C ARG A 98 3.62 -11.62 -6.57
N GLY A 99 4.86 -11.68 -6.09
CA GLY A 99 6.05 -11.19 -6.80
C GLY A 99 6.48 -9.76 -6.47
N ALA A 100 5.81 -9.08 -5.53
CA ALA A 100 6.23 -7.73 -5.12
C ALA A 100 7.60 -7.77 -4.43
N ARG A 101 8.44 -6.79 -4.77
CA ARG A 101 9.77 -6.60 -4.13
C ARG A 101 9.97 -5.20 -3.58
N ILE A 102 9.07 -4.28 -3.89
CA ILE A 102 9.08 -2.90 -3.42
C ILE A 102 7.75 -2.65 -2.70
N PHE A 103 7.83 -2.16 -1.47
CA PHE A 103 6.69 -1.93 -0.60
C PHE A 103 6.68 -0.45 -0.20
N ASN A 104 5.68 0.30 -0.66
CA ASN A 104 5.54 1.71 -0.33
C ASN A 104 4.55 1.89 0.83
N GLN A 105 5.00 2.57 1.89
CA GLN A 105 4.23 2.91 3.07
C GLN A 105 4.28 4.42 3.32
N SER A 106 3.25 5.14 2.88
CA SER A 106 3.20 6.60 3.01
C SER A 106 2.44 7.03 4.27
N TYR A 107 2.72 6.37 5.40
CA TYR A 107 2.07 6.63 6.68
C TYR A 107 3.03 6.37 7.85
N GLY A 108 2.77 7.02 8.97
CA GLY A 108 3.55 6.88 10.19
C GLY A 108 2.71 7.15 11.43
N ILE A 109 3.29 6.89 12.60
CA ILE A 109 2.69 7.23 13.88
C ILE A 109 3.29 8.55 14.39
N PRO A 110 2.49 9.46 14.99
CA PRO A 110 2.97 10.75 15.51
C PRO A 110 3.70 10.57 16.87
N LYS A 111 4.65 9.63 16.93
CA LYS A 111 5.42 9.29 18.13
C LYS A 111 6.92 9.29 17.78
N PRO A 112 7.81 9.63 18.73
CA PRO A 112 9.25 9.59 18.47
C PRO A 112 9.70 8.20 18.00
N LEU A 113 10.64 8.17 17.06
CA LEU A 113 11.21 6.93 16.51
C LEU A 113 11.76 5.98 17.58
N THR A 114 12.13 6.50 18.75
CA THR A 114 12.61 5.73 19.91
C THR A 114 11.57 4.85 20.57
N TYR A 115 10.28 5.00 20.22
CA TYR A 115 9.19 4.18 20.75
C TYR A 115 8.92 2.92 19.92
N PHE A 116 9.41 2.86 18.68
CA PHE A 116 9.25 1.68 17.85
C PHE A 116 9.99 0.52 18.50
N ASN A 117 9.32 -0.61 18.59
CA ASN A 117 9.89 -1.82 19.14
C ASN A 117 9.39 -3.05 18.38
N ASN A 118 10.04 -4.19 18.63
CA ASN A 118 9.72 -5.47 18.02
C ASN A 118 8.76 -6.32 18.89
N ASP A 119 8.09 -5.74 19.88
CA ASP A 119 7.07 -6.45 20.65
C ASP A 119 5.75 -6.48 19.86
N SER A 120 5.32 -7.66 19.41
CA SER A 120 4.11 -7.86 18.62
C SER A 120 2.80 -7.48 19.35
N ARG A 121 2.86 -7.25 20.67
CA ARG A 121 1.72 -6.80 21.49
C ARG A 121 1.74 -5.29 21.74
N SER A 122 2.84 -4.63 21.38
CA SER A 122 2.98 -3.18 21.48
C SER A 122 2.11 -2.48 20.45
N MET A 123 1.42 -1.42 20.86
CA MET A 123 0.78 -0.48 19.92
C MET A 123 1.81 0.26 19.05
N TYR A 124 3.09 0.13 19.37
CA TYR A 124 4.24 0.70 18.68
C TYR A 124 5.12 -0.37 18.02
N TYR A 125 4.54 -1.55 17.77
CA TYR A 125 5.19 -2.60 17.00
C TYR A 125 5.55 -2.10 15.60
N TYR A 126 6.82 -2.15 15.25
CA TYR A 126 7.29 -1.94 13.88
C TYR A 126 8.10 -3.16 13.45
N CYS A 127 7.45 -4.04 12.71
CA CYS A 127 8.13 -5.18 12.11
C CYS A 127 8.83 -4.71 10.85
N CYS A 128 10.13 -4.40 10.94
CA CYS A 128 11.01 -4.63 9.81
C CYS A 128 11.42 -6.10 9.92
N GLU A 129 10.56 -7.02 9.50
CA GLU A 129 10.95 -8.42 9.43
C GLU A 129 12.03 -8.51 8.35
N PRO A 130 13.25 -8.97 8.66
CA PRO A 130 14.17 -9.32 7.60
C PRO A 130 13.47 -10.43 6.81
N LEU A 131 13.12 -10.13 5.55
CA LEU A 131 12.78 -11.15 4.58
C LEU A 131 13.89 -12.18 4.64
N LYS A 132 13.61 -13.34 5.26
CA LYS A 132 14.50 -14.48 5.21
C LYS A 132 14.52 -14.93 3.75
N LEU A 133 15.43 -14.34 2.97
CA LEU A 133 15.89 -14.88 1.71
C LEU A 133 16.41 -16.28 2.02
N ARG A 134 15.59 -17.30 1.72
CA ARG A 134 16.10 -18.62 1.45
C ARG A 134 16.69 -18.55 0.05
N ILE A 135 17.99 -18.27 -0.02
CA ILE A 135 18.86 -18.63 -1.13
C ILE A 135 19.16 -20.13 -1.06
#